data_AF-A0A847E9F9-F1
#
_entry.id   AF-A0A847E9F9-F1
#
_cell.length_a   1.000
_cell.length_b   1.000
_cell.length_c   1.000
_cell.angle_alpha   90.00
_cell.angle_beta   90.00
_cell.angle_gamma   90.00
#
_symmetry.space_group_name_H-M   'P 1'
#
loop_
_entity.id
_entity.type
_entity.pdbx_description
1 polymer ?
#
loop_
_entity_poly.entity_id
_entity_poly.type
_entity_poly.pdbx_seq_one_letter_code
_entity_poly.pdbx_strand_id
1 'polypeptide(L)'
;MMKSIAFSVSSIFLFALCAETVFAQPAGKAIVDNACTTCHGIKKVTDAKKNAAEWEITLDRMIKKGAKVKPQERAAVLQYLKTLNQ
;
A
#
# COMPACT_ATOMS: atom_id res chain seq x y z
N MET A 1 -41.86 -32.49 -40.74
CA MET A 1 -41.51 -33.59 -39.82
C MET A 1 -40.65 -33.01 -38.70
N MET A 2 -41.03 -33.31 -37.47
CA MET A 2 -40.50 -32.84 -36.18
C MET A 2 -38.98 -33.10 -36.03
N LYS A 3 -38.25 -32.13 -35.45
CA LYS A 3 -37.36 -32.31 -34.28
C LYS A 3 -36.73 -30.98 -33.85
N SER A 4 -37.38 -30.36 -32.87
CA SER A 4 -36.82 -29.28 -32.05
C SER A 4 -35.64 -29.82 -31.24
N ILE A 5 -34.46 -29.19 -31.35
CA ILE A 5 -33.35 -29.39 -30.40
C ILE A 5 -33.16 -28.06 -29.67
N ALA A 6 -33.75 -27.98 -28.49
CA ALA A 6 -33.49 -26.96 -27.50
C ALA A 6 -32.25 -27.37 -26.71
N PHE A 7 -31.15 -26.61 -26.78
CA PHE A 7 -30.16 -26.49 -25.72
C PHE A 7 -29.61 -25.07 -25.74
N SER A 8 -30.38 -24.21 -25.10
CA SER A 8 -29.95 -22.92 -24.56
C SER A 8 -29.07 -23.18 -23.34
N VAL A 9 -27.79 -22.83 -23.40
CA VAL A 9 -26.97 -22.16 -22.35
C VAL A 9 -25.57 -21.99 -22.95
N SER A 10 -25.26 -20.78 -23.38
CA SER A 10 -24.48 -19.81 -22.58
C SER A 10 -22.99 -20.08 -22.69
N SER A 11 -22.33 -19.21 -23.48
CA SER A 11 -20.89 -19.06 -23.59
C SER A 11 -20.24 -19.02 -22.21
N ILE A 12 -19.63 -20.12 -21.78
CA ILE A 12 -18.74 -20.11 -20.61
C ILE A 12 -17.46 -19.43 -21.06
N PHE A 13 -17.42 -18.13 -20.81
CA PHE A 13 -16.24 -17.29 -20.78
C PHE A 13 -15.13 -18.05 -20.05
N LEU A 14 -14.07 -18.42 -20.79
CA LEU A 14 -12.81 -18.87 -20.23
C LEU A 14 -12.12 -17.63 -19.63
N PHE A 15 -12.68 -17.11 -18.54
CA PHE A 15 -12.10 -16.03 -17.77
C PHE A 15 -10.92 -16.63 -17.02
N ALA A 16 -9.75 -16.56 -17.66
CA ALA A 16 -8.48 -16.86 -17.04
C ALA A 16 -8.42 -16.07 -15.73
N LEU A 17 -8.52 -16.79 -14.62
CA LEU A 17 -8.42 -16.28 -13.28
C LEU A 17 -6.97 -15.79 -13.12
N CYS A 18 -6.74 -14.52 -13.46
CA CYS A 18 -5.54 -13.82 -13.05
C CYS A 18 -5.69 -13.63 -11.54
N ALA A 19 -5.34 -14.67 -10.79
CA ALA A 19 -5.12 -14.54 -9.36
C ALA A 19 -3.88 -13.66 -9.20
N GLU A 20 -4.09 -12.34 -9.20
CA GLU A 20 -3.11 -11.43 -8.66
C GLU A 20 -2.93 -11.84 -7.20
N THR A 21 -1.81 -12.48 -6.91
CA THR A 21 -1.36 -12.70 -5.55
C THR A 21 -1.17 -11.32 -4.94
N VAL A 22 -2.21 -10.80 -4.28
CA VAL A 22 -2.11 -9.63 -3.43
C VAL A 22 -1.25 -10.05 -2.25
N PHE A 23 0.07 -9.88 -2.39
CA PHE A 23 1.00 -10.03 -1.28
C PHE A 23 0.55 -9.05 -0.20
N ALA A 24 0.11 -9.56 0.94
CA ALA A 24 -0.24 -8.74 2.08
C ALA A 24 0.99 -7.90 2.48
N GLN A 25 0.98 -6.61 2.12
CA GLN A 25 2.04 -5.69 2.51
C GLN A 25 1.91 -5.38 4.01
N PRO A 26 3.03 -5.17 4.72
CA PRO A 26 2.97 -4.74 6.11
C PRO A 26 2.16 -3.43 6.25
N ALA A 27 1.43 -3.28 7.35
CA ALA A 27 0.71 -2.04 7.63
C ALA A 27 1.68 -0.85 7.72
N GLY A 28 1.25 0.33 7.28
CA GLY A 28 2.07 1.56 7.26
C GLY A 28 2.75 1.87 8.60
N LYS A 29 2.02 1.67 9.71
CA LYS A 29 2.56 1.82 11.08
C LYS A 29 3.75 0.89 11.34
N ALA A 30 3.64 -0.39 10.99
CA ALA A 30 4.70 -1.36 11.23
C ALA A 30 5.96 -1.02 10.43
N ILE A 31 5.81 -0.50 9.20
CA ILE A 31 6.95 -0.04 8.40
C ILE A 31 7.60 1.19 9.06
N VAL A 32 6.80 2.15 9.53
CA VAL A 32 7.31 3.35 10.22
C VAL A 32 8.03 2.99 11.52
N ASP A 33 7.47 2.11 12.33
CA ASP A 33 8.08 1.67 13.59
C ASP A 33 9.45 1.02 13.37
N ASN A 34 9.62 0.27 12.27
CA ASN A 34 10.88 -0.39 11.93
C ASN A 34 11.89 0.53 11.22
N ALA A 35 11.44 1.27 10.20
CA ALA A 35 12.34 2.04 9.33
C ALA A 35 12.71 3.41 9.89
N CYS A 36 11.84 4.04 10.69
CA CYS A 36 12.06 5.41 11.17
C CYS A 36 12.77 5.47 12.53
N THR A 37 12.92 4.34 13.22
CA THR A 37 13.63 4.22 14.50
C THR A 37 15.11 3.88 14.34
N THR A 38 15.55 3.51 13.14
CA THR A 38 16.93 3.08 12.87
C THR A 38 17.97 4.17 13.14
N CYS A 39 17.63 5.45 12.88
CA CYS A 39 18.58 6.55 12.99
C CYS A 39 18.31 7.51 14.16
N HIS A 40 17.06 7.62 14.62
CA HIS A 40 16.66 8.48 15.73
C HIS A 40 15.32 8.01 16.33
N GLY A 41 15.02 8.44 17.56
CA GLY A 41 13.79 8.03 18.25
C GLY A 41 12.50 8.42 17.51
N ILE A 42 11.47 7.57 17.63
CA ILE A 42 10.19 7.69 16.91
C ILE A 42 9.42 8.99 17.23
N LYS A 43 9.67 9.60 18.39
CA LYS A 43 9.05 10.87 18.82
C LYS A 43 9.16 11.98 17.78
N LYS A 44 10.27 12.05 17.03
CA LYS A 44 10.42 13.04 15.95
C LYS A 44 9.37 12.90 14.85
N VAL A 45 8.82 11.70 14.66
CA VAL A 45 7.76 11.40 13.69
C VAL A 45 6.39 11.58 14.34
N THR A 46 6.18 10.99 15.53
CA THR A 46 4.87 11.01 16.19
C THR A 46 4.48 12.37 16.73
N ASP A 47 5.43 13.27 16.99
CA ASP A 47 5.15 14.61 17.55
C ASP A 47 5.08 15.68 16.45
N ALA A 48 5.46 15.34 15.21
CA ALA A 48 5.46 16.29 14.11
C ALA A 48 4.02 16.62 13.66
N LYS A 49 3.74 17.92 13.53
CA LYS A 49 2.52 18.43 12.88
C LYS A 49 2.86 18.80 11.45
N LYS A 50 2.28 18.07 10.49
CA LYS A 50 2.57 18.21 9.06
C LYS A 50 1.35 17.92 8.22
N ASN A 51 1.17 18.71 7.17
CA ASN A 51 0.19 18.40 6.14
C ASN A 51 0.68 17.26 5.22
N ALA A 52 -0.20 16.81 4.32
CA ALA A 52 0.09 15.69 3.42
C ALA A 52 1.32 15.91 2.53
N ALA A 53 1.50 17.11 1.98
CA ALA A 53 2.63 17.43 1.11
C ALA A 53 3.96 17.48 1.90
N GLU A 54 3.93 18.02 3.12
CA GLU A 54 5.09 18.06 4.00
C GLU A 54 5.56 16.68 4.45
N TRP A 55 4.61 15.74 4.61
CA TRP A 55 4.93 14.34 4.89
C TRP A 55 5.62 13.65 3.71
N GLU A 56 5.21 13.93 2.47
CA GLU A 56 5.85 13.41 1.28
C GLU A 56 7.31 13.88 1.16
N ILE A 57 7.53 15.20 1.31
CA ILE A 57 8.87 15.78 1.34
C ILE A 57 9.72 15.16 2.46
N THR A 58 9.12 14.95 3.63
CA THR A 58 9.82 14.36 4.78
C THR A 58 10.22 12.92 4.51
N LEU A 59 9.32 12.09 3.97
CA LEU A 59 9.60 10.69 3.65
C LEU A 59 10.72 10.59 2.62
N ASP A 60 10.66 11.37 1.54
CA ASP A 60 11.68 11.36 0.49
C ASP A 60 13.05 11.79 1.04
N ARG A 61 13.08 12.82 1.89
CA ARG A 61 14.29 13.25 2.59
C ARG A 61 14.86 12.17 3.50
N MET A 62 14.03 11.38 4.18
CA MET A 62 14.49 10.29 5.06
C MET A 62 14.99 9.10 4.26
N ILE A 63 14.33 8.74 3.17
CA ILE A 63 14.80 7.70 2.24
C ILE A 63 16.17 8.08 1.67
N LYS A 64 16.34 9.34 1.22
CA LYS A 64 17.64 9.87 0.75
C LYS A 64 18.74 9.79 1.81
N LYS A 65 18.38 9.89 3.10
CA LYS A 65 19.30 9.75 4.24
C LYS A 65 19.52 8.30 4.69
N GLY A 66 18.85 7.33 4.08
CA GLY A 66 19.08 5.91 4.32
C GLY A 66 17.94 5.15 5.02
N ALA A 67 16.78 5.78 5.27
CA ALA A 67 15.62 5.06 5.80
C ALA A 67 15.20 3.94 4.83
N LYS A 68 15.01 2.73 5.38
CA LYS A 68 14.74 1.52 4.59
C LYS A 68 13.24 1.35 4.36
N VAL A 69 12.71 2.14 3.42
CA VAL A 69 11.33 2.02 2.93
C VAL A 69 11.39 1.61 1.46
N LYS A 70 10.80 0.47 1.10
CA LYS A 70 10.78 0.00 -0.29
C LYS A 70 9.80 0.83 -1.13
N PRO A 71 9.98 0.91 -2.47
CA PRO A 71 9.06 1.65 -3.34
C PRO A 71 7.59 1.25 -3.17
N GLN A 72 7.30 -0.05 -3.08
CA GLN A 72 5.94 -0.57 -2.88
C GLN A 72 5.35 -0.27 -1.49
N GLU A 73 6.19 -0.01 -0.48
CA GLU A 73 5.78 0.29 0.90
C GLU A 73 5.44 1.78 1.08
N ARG A 74 5.91 2.66 0.18
CA ARG A 74 5.81 4.12 0.30
C ARG A 74 4.38 4.60 0.49
N ALA A 75 3.43 4.04 -0.24
CA ALA A 75 2.02 4.44 -0.17
C ALA A 75 1.42 4.16 1.23
N ALA A 76 1.66 2.96 1.77
CA ALA A 76 1.18 2.58 3.10
C ALA A 76 1.82 3.45 4.20
N VAL A 77 3.12 3.74 4.08
CA VAL A 77 3.82 4.66 5.00
C VAL A 77 3.17 6.05 4.98
N LEU A 78 2.96 6.64 3.80
CA LEU A 78 2.35 7.96 3.70
C LEU A 78 0.92 8.00 4.23
N GLN A 79 0.13 6.96 3.96
CA GLN A 79 -1.21 6.86 4.51
C GLN A 79 -1.18 6.91 6.03
N TYR A 80 -0.27 6.17 6.67
CA TYR A 80 -0.13 6.21 8.13
C TYR A 80 0.38 7.57 8.62
N LEU A 81 1.45 8.12 8.04
CA LEU A 81 2.01 9.41 8.45
C LEU A 81 0.98 10.55 8.39
N LYS A 82 0.11 10.53 7.38
CA LYS A 82 -0.98 11.51 7.22
C LYS A 82 -2.03 11.43 8.33
N THR A 83 -2.11 10.34 9.10
CA THR A 83 -3.00 10.24 10.27
C THR A 83 -2.40 10.83 11.54
N LEU A 84 -1.10 11.14 11.55
CA LEU A 84 -0.41 11.65 12.73
C LEU A 84 -0.67 13.15 12.89
N ASN A 85 -1.10 13.53 14.10
CA ASN A 85 -1.17 14.90 14.61
C ASN A 85 -1.55 15.96 13.57
N GLN A 86 -2.75 15.79 13.00
CA GLN A 86 -3.38 16.84 12.20
C GLN A 86 -3.74 18.05 13.07
#